data_AF-M0BNY2-F1
#
_entry.id   AF-M0BNY2-F1
#
_cell.length_a   1.000
_cell.length_b   1.000
_cell.length_c   1.000
_cell.angle_alpha   90.00
_cell.angle_beta   90.00
_cell.angle_gamma   90.00
#
_symmetry.space_group_name_H-M   'P 1'
#
loop_
_entity.id
_entity.type
_entity.pdbx_description
1 polymer ?
#
loop_
_entity_poly.entity_id
_entity_poly.type
_entity_poly.pdbx_seq_one_letter_code
_entity_poly.pdbx_strand_id
1 'polypeptide(L)'
;MTASADPGSGPRTVYITTGMVEALLELASVNDPDPVSTGISTVPAGELDGDRVESFDPAQPVFAEYLLPDPGNSLTHVFGVELSTPNRSTQGRFVSHPDGVLDVTLRDDLGAVVLVAVPPWEPDETSLRAFDRSGDRLTLKVLDAEPPERPFED
;
A
#
# COMPACT_ATOMS: atom_id res chain seq x y z
N MET A 1 7.54 30.63 -17.42
CA MET A 1 8.01 29.47 -16.63
C MET A 1 7.37 28.24 -17.25
N THR A 2 8.12 27.51 -18.07
CA THR A 2 7.65 26.28 -18.73
C THR A 2 7.65 25.17 -17.68
N ALA A 3 6.48 24.61 -17.41
CA ALA A 3 6.36 23.33 -16.71
C ALA A 3 6.92 22.26 -17.66
N SER A 4 8.06 21.67 -17.31
CA SER A 4 8.52 20.43 -17.92
C SER A 4 7.52 19.35 -17.54
N ALA A 5 6.58 19.04 -18.43
CA ALA A 5 5.87 17.77 -18.40
C ALA A 5 6.92 16.69 -18.70
N ASP A 6 7.21 15.87 -17.68
CA ASP A 6 8.06 14.69 -17.80
C ASP A 6 7.44 13.73 -18.85
N PRO A 7 8.10 13.46 -19.99
CA PRO A 7 7.56 12.62 -21.05
C PRO A 7 7.69 11.15 -20.67
N GLY A 8 6.85 10.68 -19.74
CA GLY A 8 6.87 9.28 -19.29
C GLY A 8 5.65 8.76 -18.52
N SER A 9 4.71 9.60 -18.06
CA SER A 9 3.58 9.08 -17.27
C SER A 9 2.40 8.66 -18.13
N GLY A 10 2.44 7.40 -18.61
CA GLY A 10 1.22 6.61 -18.61
C GLY A 10 0.66 6.50 -17.19
N PRO A 11 -0.60 6.09 -17.00
CA PRO A 11 -1.16 5.96 -15.66
C PRO A 11 -0.26 5.06 -14.80
N ARG A 12 0.26 5.61 -13.71
CA ARG A 12 1.08 4.87 -12.75
C ARG A 12 0.20 3.78 -12.15
N THR A 13 0.57 2.53 -12.41
CA THR A 13 -0.18 1.36 -11.95
C THR A 13 0.46 0.84 -10.67
N VAL A 14 -0.38 0.62 -9.65
CA VAL A 14 0.00 -0.04 -8.39
C VAL A 14 -0.73 -1.37 -8.30
N TYR A 15 -0.04 -2.36 -7.74
CA TYR A 15 -0.54 -3.72 -7.60
C TYR A 15 -0.74 -4.05 -6.12
N ILE A 16 -1.83 -4.74 -5.80
CA ILE A 16 -2.16 -5.19 -4.46
C ILE A 16 -2.75 -6.61 -4.55
N THR A 17 -2.51 -7.46 -3.56
CA THR A 17 -3.12 -8.79 -3.52
C THR A 17 -4.60 -8.72 -3.11
N THR A 18 -5.42 -9.67 -3.56
CA THR A 18 -6.83 -9.79 -3.14
C THR A 18 -6.94 -9.87 -1.62
N GLY A 19 -6.16 -10.74 -0.97
CA GLY A 19 -6.20 -10.90 0.48
C GLY A 19 -5.83 -9.62 1.24
N MET A 20 -4.93 -8.78 0.70
CA MET A 20 -4.60 -7.49 1.31
C MET A 20 -5.75 -6.48 1.16
N VAL A 21 -6.44 -6.44 0.02
CA VAL A 21 -7.64 -5.60 -0.17
C VAL A 21 -8.72 -5.98 0.85
N GLU A 22 -9.01 -7.28 0.96
CA GLU A 22 -10.03 -7.79 1.88
C GLU A 22 -9.69 -7.48 3.34
N ALA A 23 -8.44 -7.71 3.75
CA ALA A 23 -8.00 -7.42 5.11
C ALA A 23 -8.09 -5.92 5.46
N LEU A 24 -7.75 -5.03 4.52
CA LEU A 24 -7.83 -3.58 4.73
C LEU A 24 -9.27 -3.08 4.81
N LEU A 25 -10.16 -3.61 3.98
CA LEU A 25 -11.58 -3.25 3.99
C LEU A 25 -12.29 -3.80 5.24
N GLU A 26 -11.96 -5.03 5.65
CA GLU A 26 -12.43 -5.60 6.91
C GLU A 26 -11.98 -4.74 8.10
N LEU A 27 -10.69 -4.36 8.14
CA LEU A 27 -10.14 -3.50 9.18
C LEU A 27 -10.90 -2.17 9.27
N ALA A 28 -11.19 -1.54 8.12
CA ALA A 28 -11.96 -0.30 8.08
C ALA A 28 -13.41 -0.50 8.55
N SER A 29 -14.08 -1.55 8.06
CA SER A 29 -15.47 -1.85 8.43
C SER A 29 -15.63 -2.19 9.92
N VAL A 30 -14.66 -2.87 10.53
CA VAL A 30 -14.70 -3.22 11.96
C VAL A 30 -14.51 -2.00 12.86
N ASN A 31 -13.75 -1.01 12.39
CA ASN A 31 -13.48 0.20 13.15
C ASN A 31 -14.48 1.33 12.88
N ASP A 32 -15.35 1.23 11.87
CA ASP A 32 -16.37 2.25 11.60
C ASP A 32 -17.22 2.56 12.86
N PRO A 33 -17.36 3.84 13.26
CA PRO A 33 -17.02 5.08 12.54
C PRO A 33 -15.64 5.69 12.86
N ASP A 34 -14.76 5.00 13.57
CA ASP A 34 -13.40 5.48 13.87
C ASP A 34 -12.46 5.29 12.66
N PRO A 35 -11.78 6.35 12.18
CA PRO A 35 -10.89 6.26 11.02
C PRO A 35 -9.61 5.47 11.35
N VAL A 36 -9.17 4.66 10.39
CA VAL A 36 -7.96 3.85 10.47
C VAL A 36 -6.87 4.48 9.61
N SER A 37 -5.65 4.53 10.14
CA SER A 37 -4.45 4.83 9.35
C SER A 37 -3.35 3.84 9.69
N THR A 38 -2.87 3.10 8.68
CA THR A 38 -1.80 2.12 8.88
C THR A 38 -0.82 2.11 7.72
N GLY A 39 0.44 1.78 8.00
CA GLY A 39 1.46 1.62 6.96
C GLY A 39 1.30 0.27 6.27
N ILE A 40 1.59 0.24 4.97
CA ILE A 40 1.58 -0.98 4.16
C ILE A 40 2.87 -1.06 3.34
N SER A 41 3.32 -2.28 3.07
CA SER A 41 4.56 -2.57 2.35
C SER A 41 4.30 -3.43 1.12
N THR A 42 5.25 -3.35 0.18
CA THR A 42 5.26 -4.17 -1.03
C THR A 42 6.26 -5.30 -0.91
N VAL A 43 5.87 -6.48 -1.38
CA VAL A 43 6.77 -7.59 -1.71
C VAL A 43 6.99 -7.66 -3.21
N PRO A 44 8.12 -8.21 -3.69
CA PRO A 44 8.31 -8.46 -5.12
C PRO A 44 7.37 -9.57 -5.60
N ALA A 45 6.84 -9.44 -6.82
CA ALA A 45 5.90 -10.40 -7.39
C ALA A 45 6.46 -11.83 -7.44
N GLY A 46 7.78 -12.00 -7.63
CA GLY A 46 8.42 -13.32 -7.60
C GLY A 46 8.42 -14.02 -6.23
N GLU A 47 8.04 -13.32 -5.16
CA GLU A 47 7.81 -13.89 -3.82
C GLU A 47 6.34 -14.18 -3.55
N LEU A 48 5.45 -14.08 -4.54
CA LEU A 48 4.04 -14.43 -4.43
C LEU A 48 3.73 -15.69 -5.27
N ASP A 49 2.76 -16.48 -4.80
CA ASP A 49 2.15 -17.57 -5.55
C ASP A 49 0.75 -17.14 -6.02
N GLY A 50 0.37 -17.42 -7.27
CA GLY A 50 -0.96 -17.04 -7.75
C GLY A 50 -1.13 -16.95 -9.27
N ASP A 51 -2.33 -16.59 -9.70
CA ASP A 51 -2.65 -16.48 -11.13
C ASP A 51 -1.83 -15.36 -11.79
N ARG A 52 -1.14 -15.70 -12.89
CA ARG A 52 -0.38 -14.76 -13.73
C ARG A 52 0.76 -14.02 -13.04
N VAL A 53 1.13 -14.37 -11.81
CA VAL A 53 2.30 -13.78 -11.13
C VAL A 53 3.57 -13.98 -11.95
N GLU A 54 3.71 -15.14 -12.60
CA GLU A 54 4.78 -15.50 -13.54
C GLU A 54 4.87 -14.60 -14.80
N SER A 55 3.79 -13.87 -15.12
CA SER A 55 3.76 -12.92 -16.23
C SER A 55 4.26 -11.53 -15.86
N PHE A 56 4.51 -11.27 -14.57
CA PHE A 56 5.09 -10.01 -14.09
C PHE A 56 6.61 -10.09 -14.05
N ASP A 57 7.25 -8.93 -14.07
CA ASP A 57 8.66 -8.84 -13.68
C ASP A 57 8.78 -9.34 -12.22
N PRO A 58 9.74 -10.22 -11.90
CA PRO A 58 9.84 -10.79 -10.55
C PRO A 58 10.12 -9.73 -9.48
N ALA A 59 10.70 -8.58 -9.84
CA ALA A 59 10.92 -7.46 -8.93
C ALA A 59 9.76 -6.44 -8.92
N GLN A 60 8.65 -6.71 -9.63
CA GLN A 60 7.46 -5.87 -9.62
C GLN A 60 6.94 -5.74 -8.18
N PRO A 61 6.87 -4.54 -7.59
CA PRO A 61 6.32 -4.36 -6.26
C PRO A 61 4.80 -4.59 -6.23
N VAL A 62 4.34 -5.38 -5.26
CA VAL A 62 2.93 -5.70 -5.00
C VAL A 62 2.65 -5.49 -3.51
N PHE A 63 1.64 -4.69 -3.17
CA PHE A 63 1.18 -4.54 -1.78
C PHE A 63 0.58 -5.85 -1.27
N ALA A 64 1.16 -6.39 -0.21
CA ALA A 64 0.71 -7.67 0.36
C ALA A 64 0.87 -7.74 1.90
N GLU A 65 1.51 -6.74 2.51
CA GLU A 65 1.88 -6.79 3.93
C GLU A 65 1.59 -5.47 4.65
N TYR A 66 1.30 -5.56 5.95
CA TYR A 66 1.30 -4.41 6.84
C TYR A 66 2.74 -3.99 7.16
N LEU A 67 2.98 -2.69 7.21
CA LEU A 67 4.23 -2.16 7.73
C LEU A 67 4.19 -2.25 9.26
N LEU A 68 4.87 -3.24 9.80
CA LEU A 68 5.07 -3.35 11.24
C LEU A 68 6.05 -2.24 11.70
N PRO A 69 5.77 -1.54 12.81
CA PRO A 69 6.74 -0.62 13.38
C PRO A 69 8.00 -1.41 13.75
N ASP A 70 9.16 -1.01 13.21
CA ASP A 70 10.44 -1.61 13.55
C ASP A 70 10.60 -1.66 15.08
N PRO A 71 10.68 -2.85 15.71
CA PRO A 71 10.87 -2.95 17.16
C PRO A 71 12.21 -2.37 17.63
N GLY A 72 13.13 -2.07 16.71
CA GLY A 72 14.40 -1.37 16.97
C GLY A 72 14.33 0.15 17.04
N ASN A 73 13.19 0.79 16.74
CA ASN A 73 13.04 2.26 16.74
C ASN A 73 12.14 2.80 17.87
N SER A 74 12.01 2.05 18.96
CA SER A 74 11.51 2.60 20.21
C SER A 74 12.63 3.37 20.94
N LEU A 75 12.68 4.69 20.73
CA LEU A 75 13.37 5.69 21.57
C LEU A 75 14.78 5.32 22.12
N THR A 76 15.82 5.54 21.31
CA THR A 76 17.10 6.22 21.67
C THR A 76 18.10 5.97 20.56
N HIS A 77 18.48 7.00 19.79
CA HIS A 77 19.85 7.07 19.26
C HIS A 77 20.21 8.50 18.88
N VAL A 78 21.00 9.13 19.77
CA VAL A 78 21.79 10.32 19.50
C VAL A 78 23.06 9.84 18.79
N PHE A 79 23.12 10.04 17.47
CA PHE A 79 24.28 9.89 16.58
C PHE A 79 25.07 8.55 16.61
N GLY A 80 25.03 7.83 15.48
CA GLY A 80 25.99 6.78 15.19
C GLY A 80 25.56 5.88 14.03
N VAL A 81 25.72 6.39 12.80
CA VAL A 81 25.74 5.64 11.53
C VAL A 81 26.34 4.23 11.73
N GLU A 82 25.69 3.13 11.35
CA GLU A 82 25.61 2.66 9.96
C GLU A 82 24.25 2.11 9.52
N LEU A 83 24.00 2.40 8.25
CA LEU A 83 22.86 2.09 7.42
C LEU A 83 22.93 0.62 6.97
N SER A 84 22.10 -0.22 7.57
CA SER A 84 21.55 -1.38 6.86
C SER A 84 20.03 -1.25 6.87
N THR A 85 19.54 -0.09 6.41
CA THR A 85 18.14 0.03 6.01
C THR A 85 18.05 -0.73 4.68
N PRO A 86 17.39 -1.91 4.62
CA PRO A 86 17.08 -2.49 3.33
C PRO A 86 16.42 -1.40 2.48
N ASN A 87 16.96 -1.27 1.30
CA ASN A 87 16.63 -0.28 0.33
C ASN A 87 15.16 -0.47 -0.07
N ARG A 88 14.34 0.56 0.21
CA ARG A 88 13.18 0.94 -0.61
C ARG A 88 12.30 -0.24 -1.10
N SER A 89 11.48 -0.79 -0.22
CA SER A 89 10.16 -1.25 -0.70
C SER A 89 9.20 -0.05 -0.60
N THR A 90 8.38 0.15 -1.62
CA THR A 90 7.54 1.33 -1.78
C THR A 90 6.57 1.47 -0.62
N GLN A 91 6.90 2.31 0.38
CA GLN A 91 6.09 2.49 1.57
C GLN A 91 4.77 3.15 1.18
N GLY A 92 3.68 2.41 1.35
CA GLY A 92 2.33 2.90 1.15
C GLY A 92 1.66 3.20 2.49
N ARG A 93 0.59 3.99 2.45
CA ARG A 93 -0.29 4.20 3.60
C ARG A 93 -1.72 3.81 3.22
N PHE A 94 -2.39 3.11 4.12
CA PHE A 94 -3.83 2.91 4.06
C PHE A 94 -4.54 3.88 4.99
N VAL A 95 -5.65 4.43 4.52
CA VAL A 95 -6.51 5.35 5.27
C VAL A 95 -7.98 5.00 5.02
N SER A 96 -8.80 4.96 6.07
CA SER A 96 -10.26 4.86 5.93
C SER A 96 -10.94 6.21 6.19
N HIS A 97 -11.89 6.57 5.34
CA HIS A 97 -12.73 7.76 5.47
C HIS A 97 -14.19 7.34 5.68
N PRO A 98 -14.64 7.15 6.93
CA PRO A 98 -16.02 6.75 7.24
C PRO A 98 -17.05 7.79 6.77
N ASP A 99 -16.65 9.05 6.59
CA ASP A 99 -17.49 10.12 6.02
C ASP A 99 -17.75 9.99 4.50
N GLY A 100 -17.13 9.01 3.82
CA GLY A 100 -17.35 8.75 2.39
C GLY A 100 -16.47 9.56 1.43
N VAL A 101 -15.48 10.31 1.92
CA VAL A 101 -14.59 11.12 1.07
C VAL A 101 -13.53 10.23 0.42
N LEU A 102 -13.73 9.85 -0.84
CA LEU A 102 -12.77 9.02 -1.58
C LEU A 102 -11.71 9.86 -2.31
N ASP A 103 -10.92 10.60 -1.52
CA ASP A 103 -9.82 11.44 -1.98
C ASP A 103 -8.78 11.58 -0.85
N VAL A 104 -7.53 11.94 -1.18
CA VAL A 104 -6.53 12.23 -0.15
C VAL A 104 -6.85 13.58 0.51
N THR A 105 -6.78 13.64 1.84
CA THR A 105 -7.00 14.88 2.58
C THR A 105 -5.67 15.45 3.07
N LEU A 106 -5.65 16.74 3.42
CA LEU A 106 -4.48 17.41 4.00
C LEU A 106 -3.99 16.74 5.31
N ARG A 107 -4.80 15.87 5.92
CA ARG A 107 -4.50 15.17 7.17
C ARG A 107 -3.77 13.85 6.94
N ASP A 108 -3.70 13.39 5.70
CA ASP A 108 -3.04 12.14 5.36
C ASP A 108 -1.52 12.31 5.34
N ASP A 109 -0.83 11.46 6.10
CA ASP A 109 0.63 11.36 6.05
C ASP A 109 1.02 10.66 4.74
N LEU A 110 1.36 11.47 3.74
CA LEU A 110 1.50 11.03 2.36
C LEU A 110 2.73 10.12 2.19
N GLY A 111 2.49 8.81 2.19
CA GLY A 111 3.40 7.80 1.67
C GLY A 111 3.65 7.99 0.16
N ALA A 112 4.52 7.16 -0.42
CA ALA A 112 4.73 7.20 -1.88
C ALA A 112 3.45 6.83 -2.65
N VAL A 113 2.60 6.01 -2.02
CA VAL A 113 1.25 5.61 -2.47
C VAL A 113 0.32 5.67 -1.26
N VAL A 114 -0.88 6.22 -1.44
CA VAL A 114 -1.94 6.23 -0.42
C VAL A 114 -3.16 5.47 -0.95
N LEU A 115 -3.60 4.45 -0.21
CA LEU A 115 -4.84 3.73 -0.45
C LEU A 115 -5.93 4.31 0.47
N VAL A 116 -6.98 4.87 -0.13
CA VAL A 116 -8.13 5.43 0.60
C VAL A 116 -9.32 4.49 0.43
N ALA A 117 -9.90 4.06 1.54
CA ALA A 117 -11.13 3.28 1.57
C ALA A 117 -12.31 4.08 2.16
N VAL A 118 -13.52 3.82 1.67
CA VAL A 118 -14.79 4.43 2.13
C VAL A 118 -15.90 3.39 2.23
N PRO A 119 -16.98 3.65 3.00
CA PRO A 119 -18.20 2.83 2.94
C PRO A 119 -18.75 2.77 1.50
N PRO A 120 -19.32 1.63 1.06
CA PRO A 120 -19.74 0.46 1.84
C PRO A 120 -18.65 -0.57 2.17
N TRP A 121 -17.38 -0.25 1.95
CA TRP A 121 -16.23 -1.15 2.21
C TRP A 121 -16.22 -2.38 1.29
N GLU A 122 -16.72 -2.22 0.07
CA GLU A 122 -16.72 -3.28 -0.94
C GLU A 122 -15.39 -3.29 -1.73
N PRO A 123 -14.95 -4.44 -2.29
CA PRO A 123 -13.69 -4.53 -3.04
C PRO A 123 -13.84 -4.01 -4.47
N ASP A 124 -14.27 -2.75 -4.61
CA ASP A 124 -14.55 -2.11 -5.90
C ASP A 124 -14.01 -0.65 -5.96
N GLU A 125 -13.96 -0.09 -7.17
CA GLU A 125 -13.37 1.24 -7.42
C GLU A 125 -14.16 2.42 -6.81
N THR A 126 -15.36 2.18 -6.29
CA THR A 126 -16.16 3.19 -5.57
C THR A 126 -15.88 3.20 -4.07
N SER A 127 -15.28 2.12 -3.56
CA SER A 127 -14.98 1.92 -2.14
C SER A 127 -13.49 2.00 -1.83
N LEU A 128 -12.60 1.70 -2.80
CA LEU A 128 -11.14 1.73 -2.62
C LEU A 128 -10.42 2.39 -3.80
N ARG A 129 -9.50 3.32 -3.52
CA ARG A 129 -8.68 4.00 -4.55
C ARG A 129 -7.25 4.24 -4.11
N ALA A 130 -6.35 4.29 -5.10
CA ALA A 130 -4.94 4.62 -4.92
C ALA A 130 -4.61 6.02 -5.43
N PHE A 131 -3.75 6.71 -4.69
CA PHE A 131 -3.26 8.06 -4.98
C PHE A 131 -1.75 8.12 -4.80
N ASP A 132 -1.07 8.99 -5.55
CA ASP A 132 0.30 9.35 -5.23
C ASP A 132 0.37 10.49 -4.20
N ARG A 133 1.59 10.86 -3.82
CA ARG A 133 1.86 11.97 -2.89
C ARG A 133 1.38 13.35 -3.36
N SER A 134 0.99 13.50 -4.62
CA SER A 134 0.46 14.76 -5.18
C SER A 134 -1.07 14.77 -5.12
N GLY A 135 -1.69 13.65 -4.76
CA GLY A 135 -3.13 13.41 -4.85
C GLY A 135 -3.59 12.98 -6.25
N ASP A 136 -2.66 12.67 -7.15
CA ASP A 136 -3.02 12.16 -8.48
C ASP A 136 -3.46 10.70 -8.38
N ARG A 137 -4.57 10.38 -9.08
CA ARG A 137 -5.13 9.03 -9.07
C ARG A 137 -4.20 8.04 -9.76
N LEU A 138 -3.97 6.90 -9.11
CA LEU A 138 -3.24 5.77 -9.64
C LEU A 138 -4.19 4.67 -10.07
N THR A 139 -3.79 3.90 -11.09
CA THR A 139 -4.53 2.68 -11.44
C THR A 139 -4.21 1.62 -10.40
N LEU A 140 -5.21 1.22 -9.61
CA LEU A 140 -5.10 0.10 -8.69
C LEU A 140 -5.47 -1.20 -9.41
N LYS A 141 -4.56 -2.17 -9.42
CA LYS A 141 -4.83 -3.52 -9.94
C LYS A 141 -4.73 -4.54 -8.82
N VAL A 142 -5.81 -5.29 -8.65
CA VAL A 142 -5.85 -6.41 -7.72
C VAL A 142 -5.27 -7.66 -8.41
N LEU A 143 -4.35 -8.32 -7.74
CA LEU A 143 -3.75 -9.58 -8.15
C LEU A 143 -4.32 -10.71 -7.29
N ASP A 144 -4.77 -11.76 -7.97
CA ASP A 144 -5.12 -13.04 -7.34
C ASP A 144 -3.83 -13.80 -7.04
N ALA A 145 -3.15 -13.35 -5.99
CA ALA A 145 -1.86 -13.82 -5.56
C ALA A 145 -1.74 -13.71 -4.05
N GLU A 146 -1.02 -14.64 -3.44
CA GLU A 146 -0.85 -14.76 -1.99
C GLU A 146 0.63 -14.98 -1.67
N PRO A 147 1.12 -14.56 -0.49
CA PRO A 147 2.43 -14.96 -0.02
C PRO A 147 2.50 -16.50 0.07
N PRO A 148 3.67 -17.12 -0.19
CA PRO A 148 3.85 -18.55 -0.09
C PRO A 148 3.46 -19.04 1.30
N GLU A 149 2.79 -20.20 1.36
CA GLU A 149 2.54 -20.91 2.61
C GLU A 149 3.89 -21.30 3.24
N ARG A 150 4.41 -20.47 4.14
CA ARG A 150 5.59 -20.83 4.92
C ARG A 150 5.19 -21.92 5.92
N PRO A 151 5.84 -23.10 5.92
CA PRO A 151 5.60 -24.07 6.97
C PRO A 151 5.93 -23.40 8.31
N PHE A 152 5.02 -23.49 9.27
CA PHE A 152 5.29 -23.08 10.64
C PHE A 152 6.55 -23.83 11.11
N GLU A 153 7.65 -23.13 11.36
CA GLU A 153 8.80 -23.71 12.06
C GLU A 153 8.38 -23.94 13.52
N ASP A 154 8.37 -25.21 13.95
CA ASP A 154 8.04 -25.72 15.29
C ASP A 154 9.17 -25.45 16.31
#